data_AF-A0A101HGU2-F1
#
_entry.id   AF-A0A101HGU2-F1
#
_cell.length_a   1.000
_cell.length_b   1.000
_cell.length_c   1.000
_cell.angle_alpha   90.00
_cell.angle_beta   90.00
_cell.angle_gamma   90.00
#
_symmetry.space_group_name_H-M   'P 1'
#
loop_
_entity.id
_entity.type
_entity.pdbx_description
1 polymer ?
#
loop_
_entity_poly.entity_id
_entity_poly.type
_entity_poly.pdbx_seq_one_letter_code
_entity_poly.pdbx_strand_id
1 'polypeptide(L)'
;MKIADLDIDKEDRKRPSPKDRIPMIKEVFELVLGREPSSRELSFYKYGTQDREEIIEKLLNDDEHKELVEKASKVPKLEDKVKDAEHKVVQLTQQIKDMDEESKQIKNLLDEKNREIAILRREKQDPYNFTHSDALRYIKGLTENDRNRVDTETFHSNSNSDRHFTSVSGIQDPQRKSFLDKVYELIKG
;
A
#
# COMPACT_ATOMS: atom_id res chain seq x y z
N MET A 1 -50.34 -41.01 66.43
CA MET A 1 -49.22 -40.04 66.31
C MET A 1 -49.66 -38.96 65.34
N LYS A 2 -49.63 -37.70 65.76
CA LYS A 2 -50.01 -36.55 64.94
C LYS A 2 -48.84 -36.22 64.00
N ILE A 3 -49.14 -35.88 62.75
CA ILE A 3 -48.18 -35.53 61.69
C ILE A 3 -47.63 -34.10 61.93
N ALA A 4 -47.47 -33.69 63.19
CA ALA A 4 -47.09 -32.33 63.57
C ALA A 4 -45.59 -32.20 63.90
N ASP A 5 -44.86 -33.31 63.93
CA ASP A 5 -43.46 -33.36 64.40
C ASP A 5 -42.46 -33.60 63.25
N LEU A 6 -42.87 -33.35 62.00
CA LEU A 6 -41.92 -33.18 60.91
C LEU A 6 -41.43 -31.73 60.94
N ASP A 7 -40.28 -31.54 61.57
CA ASP A 7 -39.44 -30.34 61.45
C ASP A 7 -39.09 -30.14 59.97
N ILE A 8 -40.00 -29.49 59.23
CA ILE A 8 -39.72 -28.92 57.92
C ILE A 8 -38.87 -27.68 58.20
N ASP A 9 -37.59 -27.83 57.92
CA ASP A 9 -36.49 -26.95 58.25
C ASP A 9 -36.82 -25.46 58.10
N LYS A 10 -36.40 -24.68 59.11
CA LYS A 10 -36.48 -23.21 59.17
C LYS A 10 -35.73 -22.51 58.02
N GLU A 11 -35.03 -23.25 57.15
CA GLU A 11 -34.30 -22.79 55.97
C GLU A 11 -35.22 -22.41 54.78
N ASP A 12 -36.43 -22.98 54.69
CA ASP A 12 -37.35 -22.68 53.57
C ASP A 12 -37.96 -21.26 53.63
N ARG A 13 -37.80 -20.54 54.74
CA ARG A 13 -38.43 -19.23 54.97
C ARG A 13 -37.68 -18.04 54.36
N LYS A 14 -36.50 -18.24 53.75
CA LYS A 14 -35.72 -17.19 53.07
C LYS A 14 -35.73 -17.30 51.54
N ARG A 15 -36.55 -18.17 50.96
CA ARG A 15 -36.53 -18.37 49.50
C ARG A 15 -37.42 -17.35 48.80
N PRO A 16 -36.88 -16.51 47.89
CA PRO A 16 -37.69 -15.62 47.08
C PRO A 16 -38.60 -16.43 46.17
N SER A 17 -39.81 -15.92 45.93
CA SER A 17 -40.79 -16.64 45.11
C SER A 17 -40.27 -16.84 43.69
N PRO A 18 -40.71 -17.88 42.95
CA PRO A 18 -40.27 -18.10 41.57
C PRO A 18 -40.50 -16.93 40.60
N LYS A 19 -41.36 -15.96 40.96
CA LYS A 19 -41.57 -14.72 40.20
C LYS A 19 -40.47 -13.69 40.48
N ASP A 20 -39.98 -13.62 41.70
CA ASP A 20 -38.95 -12.66 42.13
C ASP A 20 -37.54 -13.10 41.73
N ARG A 21 -37.36 -14.39 41.43
CA ARG A 21 -36.07 -14.95 40.95
C ARG A 21 -35.77 -14.66 39.49
N ILE A 22 -36.80 -14.51 38.65
CA ILE A 22 -36.63 -14.19 37.23
C ILE A 22 -35.83 -12.89 37.00
N PRO A 23 -36.17 -11.75 37.62
CA PRO A 23 -35.40 -10.52 37.44
C PRO A 23 -33.98 -10.66 38.00
N MET A 24 -33.80 -11.35 39.14
CA MET A 24 -32.47 -11.60 39.72
C MET A 24 -31.57 -12.40 38.77
N ILE A 25 -32.09 -13.45 38.14
CA ILE A 25 -31.33 -14.28 37.19
C ILE A 25 -30.95 -13.46 35.96
N LYS A 26 -31.87 -12.64 35.43
CA LYS A 26 -31.58 -11.75 34.30
C LYS A 26 -30.44 -10.78 34.62
N GLU A 27 -30.51 -10.12 35.78
CA GLU A 27 -29.47 -9.18 36.23
C GLU A 27 -28.11 -9.87 36.36
N VAL A 28 -28.06 -11.08 36.91
CA VAL A 28 -26.82 -11.85 37.06
C VAL A 28 -26.21 -12.23 35.71
N PHE A 29 -27.04 -12.72 34.78
CA PHE A 29 -26.57 -13.09 33.43
C PHE A 29 -26.06 -11.89 32.64
N GLU A 30 -26.75 -10.76 32.75
CA GLU A 30 -26.34 -9.52 32.11
C GLU A 30 -25.04 -8.98 32.72
N LEU A 31 -24.88 -9.09 34.04
CA LEU A 31 -23.66 -8.64 34.72
C LEU A 31 -22.44 -9.50 34.42
N VAL A 32 -22.59 -10.83 34.33
CA VAL A 32 -21.45 -11.76 34.14
C VAL A 32 -21.15 -11.99 32.66
N LEU A 33 -22.17 -12.24 31.85
CA LEU A 33 -22.01 -12.64 30.44
C LEU A 33 -22.41 -11.54 29.44
N GLY A 34 -23.02 -10.43 29.91
CA GLY A 34 -23.46 -9.35 29.02
C GLY A 34 -24.62 -9.72 28.10
N ARG A 35 -25.36 -10.80 28.41
CA ARG A 35 -26.50 -11.31 27.62
C ARG A 35 -27.68 -11.67 28.50
N GLU A 36 -28.88 -11.70 27.92
CA GLU A 36 -30.03 -12.30 28.60
C GLU A 36 -29.87 -13.84 28.72
N PRO A 37 -30.40 -14.45 29.79
CA PRO A 37 -30.44 -15.90 29.94
C PRO A 37 -31.33 -16.52 28.87
N SER A 38 -30.90 -17.66 28.31
CA SER A 38 -31.70 -18.47 27.41
C SER A 38 -32.94 -19.03 28.12
N SER A 39 -34.02 -19.32 27.39
CA SER A 39 -35.24 -19.93 27.94
C SER A 39 -34.95 -21.21 28.76
N ARG A 40 -33.91 -21.97 28.36
CA ARG A 40 -33.45 -23.17 29.07
C ARG A 40 -32.75 -22.83 30.38
N GLU A 41 -31.85 -21.86 30.38
CA GLU A 41 -31.09 -21.41 31.55
C GLU A 41 -32.01 -20.72 32.56
N LEU A 42 -32.91 -19.87 32.07
CA LEU A 42 -33.93 -19.20 32.89
C LEU A 42 -34.78 -20.23 33.63
N SER A 43 -35.25 -21.27 32.92
CA SER A 43 -36.05 -22.33 33.53
C SER A 43 -35.24 -23.16 34.54
N PHE A 44 -33.97 -23.44 34.23
CA PHE A 44 -33.08 -24.19 35.11
C PHE A 44 -32.85 -23.47 36.44
N TYR A 45 -32.50 -22.18 36.40
CA TYR A 45 -32.24 -21.40 37.61
C TYR A 45 -33.51 -20.95 38.34
N LYS A 46 -34.65 -20.79 37.63
CA LYS A 46 -35.94 -20.43 38.24
C LYS A 46 -36.43 -21.48 39.23
N TYR A 47 -36.29 -22.77 38.90
CA TYR A 47 -36.71 -23.88 39.76
C TYR A 47 -35.54 -24.53 40.53
N GLY A 48 -34.30 -24.11 40.27
CA GLY A 48 -33.12 -24.61 40.96
C GLY A 48 -33.04 -24.16 42.42
N THR A 49 -32.30 -24.91 43.24
CA THR A 49 -32.10 -24.61 44.67
C THR A 49 -31.03 -23.56 44.94
N GLN A 50 -30.45 -22.96 43.89
CA GLN A 50 -29.21 -22.20 43.99
C GLN A 50 -29.40 -20.74 44.33
N ASP A 51 -28.63 -20.22 45.28
CA ASP A 51 -28.66 -18.81 45.63
C ASP A 51 -27.96 -17.92 44.59
N ARG A 52 -28.19 -16.60 44.67
CA ARG A 52 -27.62 -15.63 43.71
C ARG A 52 -26.12 -15.77 43.55
N GLU A 53 -25.42 -15.93 44.67
CA GLU A 53 -23.96 -16.05 44.73
C GLU A 53 -23.49 -17.35 44.07
N GLU A 54 -24.18 -18.47 44.29
CA GLU A 54 -23.85 -19.74 43.64
C GLU A 54 -24.07 -19.70 42.12
N ILE A 55 -25.10 -18.98 41.66
CA ILE A 55 -25.35 -18.79 40.23
C ILE A 55 -24.21 -17.97 39.61
N ILE A 56 -23.77 -16.89 40.28
CA ILE A 56 -22.63 -16.08 39.83
C ILE A 56 -21.36 -16.93 39.76
N GLU A 57 -21.05 -17.70 40.80
CA GLU A 57 -19.85 -18.52 40.84
C GLU A 57 -19.83 -19.59 39.75
N LYS A 58 -20.99 -20.19 39.44
CA LYS A 58 -21.10 -21.10 38.30
C LYS A 58 -20.82 -20.41 36.97
N LEU A 59 -21.47 -19.27 36.72
CA LEU A 59 -21.30 -18.54 35.47
C LEU A 59 -19.86 -18.01 35.28
N LEU A 60 -19.17 -17.67 36.37
CA LEU A 60 -17.75 -17.26 36.31
C LEU A 60 -16.82 -18.42 35.96
N ASN A 61 -17.16 -19.63 36.41
CA ASN A 61 -16.37 -20.85 36.16
C ASN A 61 -16.73 -21.55 34.85
N ASP A 62 -17.89 -21.23 34.28
CA ASP A 62 -18.33 -21.75 32.99
C ASP A 62 -17.36 -21.36 31.85
N ASP A 63 -17.26 -22.25 30.88
CA ASP A 63 -16.34 -22.10 29.75
C ASP A 63 -16.72 -20.89 28.87
N GLU A 64 -18.00 -20.51 28.82
CA GLU A 64 -18.48 -19.32 28.11
C GLU A 64 -17.81 -18.03 28.63
N HIS A 65 -17.73 -17.86 29.95
CA HIS A 65 -17.11 -16.68 30.54
C HIS A 65 -15.60 -16.65 30.31
N LYS A 66 -14.93 -17.81 30.42
CA LYS A 66 -13.49 -17.93 30.09
C LYS A 66 -13.22 -17.55 28.64
N GLU A 67 -14.02 -18.06 27.70
CA GLU A 67 -13.91 -17.70 26.29
C GLU A 67 -14.14 -16.20 26.06
N LEU A 68 -15.09 -15.59 26.77
CA LEU A 68 -15.38 -14.17 26.66
C LEU A 68 -14.17 -13.34 27.10
N VAL A 69 -13.56 -13.67 28.24
CA VAL A 69 -12.35 -13.01 28.75
C VAL A 69 -11.18 -13.17 27.78
N GLU A 70 -10.98 -14.37 27.23
CA GLU A 70 -9.95 -14.59 26.22
C GLU A 70 -10.18 -13.76 24.96
N LYS A 71 -11.43 -13.70 24.46
CA LYS A 71 -11.79 -12.89 23.29
C LYS A 71 -11.57 -11.41 23.59
N ALA A 72 -12.01 -10.94 24.75
CA ALA A 72 -11.80 -9.56 25.20
C ALA A 72 -10.31 -9.20 25.27
N SER A 73 -9.45 -10.09 25.76
CA SER A 73 -7.99 -9.85 25.79
C SER A 73 -7.35 -9.71 24.41
N LYS A 74 -7.99 -10.26 23.37
CA LYS A 74 -7.54 -10.19 21.98
C LYS A 74 -8.03 -8.92 21.28
N VAL A 75 -9.08 -8.26 21.78
CA VAL A 75 -9.67 -7.06 21.15
C VAL A 75 -8.64 -5.91 21.04
N PRO A 76 -7.90 -5.51 22.09
CA PRO A 76 -6.91 -4.43 21.97
C PRO A 76 -5.85 -4.71 20.90
N LYS A 77 -5.39 -5.96 20.83
CA LYS A 77 -4.41 -6.39 19.81
C LYS A 77 -4.98 -6.35 18.40
N LEU A 78 -6.28 -6.56 18.24
CA LEU A 78 -6.95 -6.45 16.95
C LEU A 78 -7.13 -4.99 16.57
N GLU A 79 -7.51 -4.12 17.52
CA GLU A 79 -7.61 -2.67 17.29
C GLU A 79 -6.28 -2.07 16.86
N ASP A 80 -5.18 -2.45 17.51
CA ASP A 80 -3.84 -2.00 17.13
C ASP A 80 -3.48 -2.44 15.71
N LYS A 81 -3.76 -3.71 15.36
CA LYS A 81 -3.54 -4.23 14.00
C LYS A 81 -4.39 -3.51 12.95
N VAL A 82 -5.62 -3.14 13.30
CA VAL A 82 -6.50 -2.38 12.40
C VAL A 82 -5.94 -0.99 12.18
N LYS A 83 -5.52 -0.28 13.23
CA LYS A 83 -4.88 1.03 13.11
C LYS A 83 -3.59 0.99 12.30
N ASP A 84 -2.75 -0.03 12.51
CA ASP A 84 -1.52 -0.22 11.73
C ASP A 84 -1.83 -0.47 10.25
N ALA A 85 -2.85 -1.28 9.95
CA ALA A 85 -3.30 -1.54 8.59
C ALA A 85 -3.86 -0.27 7.92
N GLU A 86 -4.68 0.50 8.63
CA GLU A 86 -5.21 1.79 8.16
C GLU A 86 -4.07 2.77 7.85
N HIS A 87 -3.09 2.90 8.74
CA HIS A 87 -1.91 3.72 8.50
C HIS A 87 -1.16 3.29 7.23
N LYS A 88 -0.98 1.98 7.04
CA LYS A 88 -0.32 1.45 5.85
C LYS A 88 -1.10 1.73 4.57
N VAL A 89 -2.44 1.63 4.61
CA VAL A 89 -3.30 1.98 3.47
C VAL A 89 -3.14 3.46 3.13
N VAL A 90 -3.14 4.34 4.13
CA VAL A 90 -2.94 5.79 3.90
C VAL A 90 -1.56 6.07 3.30
N GLN A 91 -0.50 5.44 3.80
CA GLN A 91 0.85 5.59 3.23
C GLN A 91 0.91 5.12 1.78
N LEU A 92 0.39 3.93 1.47
CA LEU A 92 0.41 3.38 0.11
C LEU A 92 -0.42 4.22 -0.85
N THR A 93 -1.59 4.70 -0.42
CA THR A 93 -2.43 5.56 -1.26
C THR A 93 -1.76 6.90 -1.56
N GLN A 94 -1.01 7.46 -0.60
CA GLN A 94 -0.22 8.66 -0.85
C GLN A 94 0.91 8.38 -1.85
N GLN A 95 1.66 7.29 -1.66
CA GLN A 95 2.73 6.90 -2.58
C GLN A 95 2.22 6.70 -4.01
N ILE A 96 1.05 6.10 -4.19
CA ILE A 96 0.43 5.93 -5.51
C ILE A 96 0.11 7.28 -6.15
N LYS A 97 -0.40 8.25 -5.38
CA LYS A 97 -0.69 9.59 -5.89
C LYS A 97 0.60 10.30 -6.31
N ASP A 98 1.62 10.26 -5.46
CA ASP A 98 2.91 10.88 -5.75
C ASP A 98 3.52 10.27 -7.02
N MET A 99 3.49 8.95 -7.17
CA MET A 99 3.97 8.25 -8.38
C MET A 99 3.17 8.61 -9.64
N ASP A 100 1.86 8.82 -9.54
CA ASP A 100 1.02 9.24 -10.67
C ASP A 100 1.35 10.68 -11.10
N GLU A 101 1.57 11.58 -10.14
CA GLU A 101 2.02 12.94 -10.41
C GLU A 101 3.41 12.99 -11.05
N GLU A 102 4.37 12.24 -10.51
CA GLU A 102 5.71 12.09 -11.08
C GLU A 102 5.63 11.54 -12.52
N SER A 103 4.81 10.52 -12.73
CA SER A 103 4.61 9.92 -14.07
C SER A 103 4.04 10.93 -15.07
N LYS A 104 3.12 11.80 -14.65
CA LYS A 104 2.58 12.88 -15.48
C LYS A 104 3.65 13.91 -15.82
N GLN A 105 4.46 14.32 -14.85
CA GLN A 105 5.56 15.26 -15.07
C GLN A 105 6.60 14.70 -16.05
N ILE A 106 6.96 13.43 -15.92
CA ILE A 106 7.90 12.75 -16.82
C ILE A 106 7.34 12.70 -18.25
N LYS A 107 6.06 12.39 -18.42
CA LYS A 107 5.39 12.41 -19.74
C LYS A 107 5.44 13.79 -20.36
N ASN A 108 5.09 14.84 -19.61
CA ASN A 108 5.14 16.21 -20.10
C ASN A 108 6.55 16.61 -20.55
N LEU A 109 7.58 16.28 -19.77
CA LEU A 109 8.98 16.55 -20.12
C LEU A 109 9.41 15.79 -21.38
N LEU A 110 8.96 14.55 -21.53
CA LEU A 110 9.25 13.75 -22.72
C LEU A 110 8.61 14.36 -23.97
N ASP A 111 7.36 14.80 -23.87
CA ASP A 111 6.63 15.46 -24.96
C ASP A 111 7.29 16.78 -25.36
N GLU A 112 7.75 17.56 -24.38
CA GLU A 112 8.47 18.81 -24.63
C GLU A 112 9.82 18.56 -25.33
N LYS A 113 10.59 17.56 -24.87
CA LYS A 113 11.84 17.16 -25.55
C LYS A 113 11.59 16.65 -26.97
N ASN A 114 10.55 15.86 -27.18
CA ASN A 114 10.19 15.36 -28.51
C ASN A 114 9.79 16.50 -29.44
N ARG A 115 9.07 17.51 -28.93
CA ARG A 115 8.72 18.72 -29.67
C ARG A 115 9.98 19.50 -30.07
N GLU A 116 10.90 19.70 -29.14
CA GLU A 116 12.17 20.38 -29.41
C GLU A 116 13.00 19.65 -30.46
N ILE A 117 13.12 18.32 -30.35
CA ILE A 117 13.80 17.49 -31.36
C ILE A 117 13.14 17.67 -32.74
N ALA A 118 11.81 17.75 -32.82
CA ALA A 118 11.11 17.97 -34.07
C ALA A 118 11.40 19.36 -34.67
N ILE A 119 11.49 20.40 -33.83
CA ILE A 119 11.87 21.75 -34.24
C ILE A 119 13.31 21.74 -34.79
N LEU A 120 14.27 21.21 -34.03
CA LEU A 120 15.68 21.13 -34.44
C LEU A 120 15.87 20.32 -35.72
N ARG A 121 15.11 19.23 -35.90
CA ARG A 121 15.14 18.44 -37.15
C ARG A 121 14.63 19.26 -38.33
N ARG A 122 13.56 20.03 -38.14
CA ARG A 122 13.02 20.93 -39.16
C ARG A 122 14.03 22.03 -39.52
N GLU A 123 14.63 22.67 -38.52
CA GLU A 123 15.66 23.69 -38.70
C GLU A 123 16.88 23.17 -39.45
N LYS A 124 17.32 21.95 -39.16
CA LYS A 124 18.43 21.31 -39.86
C LYS A 124 18.07 20.91 -41.29
N GLN A 125 16.82 20.50 -41.53
CA GLN A 125 16.35 20.08 -42.84
C GLN A 125 16.02 21.28 -43.75
N ASP A 126 15.78 22.45 -43.17
CA ASP A 126 15.61 23.71 -43.92
C ASP A 126 16.96 24.15 -44.52
N PRO A 127 17.14 24.06 -45.86
CA PRO A 127 18.38 24.44 -46.51
C PRO A 127 18.67 25.94 -46.45
N TYR A 128 17.71 26.75 -46.00
CA TYR A 128 17.80 28.21 -45.97
C TYR A 128 17.86 28.79 -44.56
N ASN A 129 17.91 27.94 -43.53
CA ASN A 129 18.11 28.36 -42.15
C ASN A 129 19.60 28.65 -41.88
N PHE A 130 20.14 29.64 -42.58
CA PHE A 130 21.50 30.12 -42.37
C PHE A 130 21.52 31.22 -41.33
N THR A 131 22.47 31.16 -40.40
CA THR A 131 22.87 32.37 -39.68
C THR A 131 23.42 33.40 -40.68
N HIS A 132 23.32 34.70 -40.38
CA HIS A 132 23.80 35.74 -41.29
C HIS A 132 25.27 35.53 -41.71
N SER A 133 26.11 35.01 -40.81
CA SER A 133 27.49 34.61 -41.08
C SER A 133 27.63 33.42 -42.03
N ASP A 134 26.77 32.40 -41.90
CA ASP A 134 26.82 31.21 -42.75
C ASP A 134 26.27 31.48 -44.15
N ALA A 135 25.26 32.34 -44.25
CA ALA A 135 24.73 32.81 -45.53
C ALA A 135 25.79 33.57 -46.34
N LEU A 136 26.52 34.48 -45.67
CA LEU A 136 27.63 35.21 -46.30
C LEU A 136 28.76 34.27 -46.74
N ARG A 137 29.08 33.24 -45.95
CA ARG A 137 30.09 32.24 -46.31
C ARG A 137 29.65 31.39 -47.50
N TYR A 138 28.38 31.01 -47.57
CA TYR A 138 27.81 30.28 -48.71
C TYR A 138 27.84 31.12 -49.99
N ILE A 139 27.40 32.38 -49.93
CA ILE A 139 27.45 33.33 -51.05
C ILE A 139 28.89 33.55 -51.50
N LYS A 140 29.82 33.74 -50.57
CA LYS A 140 31.25 33.90 -50.86
C LYS A 140 31.81 32.67 -51.60
N GLY A 141 31.50 31.45 -51.15
CA GLY A 141 31.92 30.21 -51.81
C GLY A 141 31.36 30.04 -53.22
N LEU A 142 30.13 30.50 -53.49
CA LEU A 142 29.56 30.55 -54.85
C LEU A 142 30.34 31.54 -55.73
N THR A 143 30.68 32.72 -55.22
CA THR A 143 31.43 33.74 -55.98
C THR A 143 32.90 33.40 -56.22
N GLU A 144 33.53 32.60 -55.35
CA GLU A 144 34.94 32.22 -55.48
C GLU A 144 35.14 31.05 -56.46
N ASN A 145 34.19 30.11 -56.54
CA ASN A 145 34.24 28.99 -57.48
C ASN A 145 34.11 29.43 -58.95
N ASP A 146 33.39 30.53 -59.22
CA ASP A 146 33.27 31.10 -60.58
C ASP A 146 34.53 31.84 -61.05
N ARG A 147 35.44 32.24 -60.13
CA ARG A 147 36.69 32.91 -60.49
C ARG A 147 37.83 31.96 -60.83
N ASN A 148 37.82 30.74 -60.27
CA ASN A 148 38.93 29.78 -60.45
C ASN A 148 38.74 28.82 -61.64
N ARG A 149 37.60 28.88 -62.34
CA ARG A 149 37.31 27.93 -63.43
C ARG A 149 37.79 28.38 -64.82
N VAL A 150 38.46 29.53 -64.92
CA VAL A 150 38.98 30.04 -66.21
C VAL A 150 40.45 29.66 -66.44
N ASP A 151 41.25 29.32 -65.41
CA ASP A 151 42.71 29.27 -65.54
C ASP A 151 43.41 27.92 -65.24
N THR A 152 42.68 26.82 -65.04
CA THR A 152 43.33 25.52 -64.73
C THR A 152 42.71 24.33 -65.45
N GLU A 153 42.82 24.32 -66.78
CA GLU A 153 42.96 23.05 -67.52
C GLU A 153 44.42 22.84 -67.88
N THR A 154 45.25 22.53 -66.88
CA THR A 154 46.51 21.81 -67.11
C THR A 154 47.08 21.27 -65.80
N PHE A 155 47.40 19.97 -65.82
CA PHE A 155 48.17 19.18 -64.87
C PHE A 155 47.43 18.39 -63.76
N HIS A 156 47.63 17.08 -63.87
CA HIS A 156 47.27 16.01 -62.95
C HIS A 156 47.94 16.18 -61.57
N SER A 157 47.30 15.70 -60.51
CA SER A 157 47.87 14.62 -59.68
C SER A 157 46.93 14.16 -58.57
N ASN A 158 46.95 12.84 -58.38
CA ASN A 158 46.44 12.10 -57.22
C ASN A 158 46.78 12.78 -55.89
N SER A 159 45.82 12.77 -54.95
CA SER A 159 46.15 12.35 -53.59
C SER A 159 44.94 11.71 -52.91
N ASN A 160 45.15 10.46 -52.49
CA ASN A 160 44.38 9.80 -51.45
C ASN A 160 44.55 10.58 -50.15
N SER A 161 43.45 10.80 -49.43
CA SER A 161 43.53 11.06 -47.99
C SER A 161 42.36 10.36 -47.29
N ASP A 162 42.71 9.25 -46.64
CA ASP A 162 41.94 8.50 -45.68
C ASP A 162 41.27 9.42 -44.65
N ARG A 163 39.95 9.26 -44.47
CA ARG A 163 39.24 9.80 -43.31
C ARG A 163 39.05 8.68 -42.30
N HIS A 164 39.99 8.59 -41.36
CA HIS A 164 39.84 7.79 -40.15
C HIS A 164 38.66 8.32 -39.32
N PHE A 165 37.70 7.45 -39.06
CA PHE A 165 36.61 7.66 -38.11
C PHE A 165 37.13 7.33 -36.70
N THR A 166 37.37 8.35 -35.86
CA THR A 166 37.69 8.14 -34.45
C THR A 166 36.41 8.06 -33.65
N SER A 167 35.99 6.83 -33.33
CA SER A 167 35.00 6.55 -32.30
C SER A 167 35.55 6.99 -30.95
N VAL A 168 34.81 7.86 -30.25
CA VAL A 168 35.09 8.22 -28.86
C VAL A 168 34.90 6.96 -28.01
N SER A 169 36.00 6.40 -27.55
CA SER A 169 36.04 5.34 -26.56
C SER A 169 35.48 5.88 -25.24
N GLY A 170 34.28 5.43 -24.89
CA GLY A 170 33.72 5.62 -23.55
C GLY A 170 34.65 5.01 -22.51
N ILE A 171 35.02 5.82 -21.53
CA ILE A 171 35.67 5.38 -20.29
C ILE A 171 34.79 4.27 -19.70
N GLN A 172 35.36 3.07 -19.56
CA GLN A 172 34.69 1.91 -18.98
C GLN A 172 34.55 2.14 -17.47
N ASP A 173 33.46 2.78 -17.05
CA ASP A 173 33.01 2.69 -15.67
C ASP A 173 32.60 1.23 -15.38
N PRO A 174 32.93 0.67 -14.20
CA PRO A 174 32.54 -0.69 -13.85
C PRO A 174 31.02 -0.79 -13.88
N GLN A 175 30.51 -1.71 -14.71
CA GLN A 175 29.08 -1.90 -14.93
C GLN A 175 28.36 -2.08 -13.59
N ARG A 176 27.59 -1.06 -13.20
CA ARG A 176 26.69 -1.17 -12.06
C ARG A 176 25.63 -2.20 -12.41
N LYS A 177 25.59 -3.31 -11.65
CA LYS A 177 24.56 -4.36 -11.79
C LYS A 177 23.18 -3.72 -11.96
N SER A 178 22.50 -4.08 -13.04
CA SER A 178 21.17 -3.56 -13.33
C SER A 178 20.20 -3.96 -12.23
N PHE A 179 19.12 -3.21 -12.05
CA PHE A 179 18.03 -3.58 -11.15
C PHE A 179 17.55 -5.02 -11.42
N LEU A 180 17.51 -5.41 -12.71
CA LEU A 180 17.15 -6.75 -13.12
C LEU A 180 18.13 -7.81 -12.61
N ASP A 181 19.44 -7.54 -12.60
CA ASP A 181 20.45 -8.46 -12.06
C ASP A 181 20.27 -8.68 -10.56
N LYS A 182 19.93 -7.61 -9.82
CA LYS A 182 19.67 -7.67 -8.38
C LYS A 182 18.39 -8.45 -8.06
N VAL A 183 17.35 -8.26 -8.85
CA VAL A 183 16.09 -9.01 -8.71
C VAL A 183 16.31 -10.50 -9.04
N TYR A 184 17.14 -10.80 -10.04
CA TYR A 184 17.45 -12.17 -10.41
C TYR A 184 18.28 -12.89 -9.33
N GLU A 185 19.23 -12.19 -8.69
CA GLU A 185 19.96 -12.74 -7.54
C GLU A 185 19.04 -13.01 -6.33
N LEU A 186 18.03 -12.18 -6.09
CA LEU A 186 17.09 -12.35 -4.97
C LEU A 186 16.11 -13.52 -5.15
N ILE A 187 15.77 -13.86 -6.40
CA ILE A 187 14.86 -14.97 -6.71
C ILE A 187 15.61 -16.32 -6.72
N LYS A 188 16.92 -16.30 -6.96
CA LYS A 188 17.75 -17.51 -7.11
C LYS A 188 18.53 -17.87 -5.84
N GLY A 189 18.67 -16.95 -4.89
CA GLY A 189 19.22 -17.19 -3.55
C GLY A 189 18.14 -17.61 -2.55
#